data_AF-A0A7S3WX22-F1
#
_entry.id   AF-A0A7S3WX22-F1
#
_cell.length_a   1.000
_cell.length_b   1.000
_cell.length_c   1.000
_cell.angle_alpha   90.00
_cell.angle_beta   90.00
_cell.angle_gamma   90.00
#
_symmetry.space_group_name_H-M   'P 1'
#
loop_
_entity.id
_entity.type
_entity.pdbx_description
1 polymer ?
#
loop_
_entity_poly.entity_id
_entity_poly.type
_entity_poly.pdbx_seq_one_letter_code
_entity_poly.pdbx_strand_id
1 'polypeptide(L)'
;MVLGLIISFTSFVISFYTCKLIIDAAEHDPDFSDTLQKYYGPVAYYIGLFAPGMLIVGAVSVYFVIMTQVSYPIFLAIASWCSGTDYVEDMTPSPKKFSPFYTAIVLFFVCFMITSMKDLKIFMKIGSFGSFIIMAIMAFIVVVGIYSLTNTSYTTEWFGTPHNDWTSDDRTIALFSINFAPIAGVLCAGYFIHTCALPIIRSAAEPEKNIRNVFLGYFLVFISYAVVGSMGYIGFIGIKFEHYFVNSPPQANEIDQNCLNMFEYQ
;
A
#
# COMPACT_ATOMS: atom_id res chain seq x y z
N MET A 1 1.20 3.42 -17.23
CA MET A 1 2.16 4.23 -16.45
C MET A 1 1.76 5.70 -16.36
N VAL A 2 1.70 6.44 -17.47
CA VAL A 2 1.39 7.89 -17.49
C VAL A 2 0.03 8.18 -16.85
N LEU A 3 -0.99 7.41 -17.19
CA LEU A 3 -2.32 7.55 -16.57
C LEU A 3 -2.27 7.40 -15.04
N GLY A 4 -1.50 6.44 -14.53
CA GLY A 4 -1.33 6.23 -13.09
C GLY A 4 -0.70 7.44 -12.38
N LEU A 5 0.30 8.08 -13.01
CA LEU A 5 0.90 9.31 -12.49
C LEU A 5 -0.08 10.49 -12.50
N ILE A 6 -0.88 10.63 -13.55
CA ILE A 6 -1.94 11.65 -13.64
C ILE A 6 -2.96 11.43 -12.52
N ILE A 7 -3.44 10.20 -12.34
CA ILE A 7 -4.42 9.87 -11.29
C ILE A 7 -3.82 10.10 -9.90
N SER A 8 -2.55 9.73 -9.68
CA SER A 8 -1.84 10.00 -8.41
C SER A 8 -1.76 11.49 -8.11
N PHE A 9 -1.36 12.30 -9.09
CA PHE A 9 -1.29 13.75 -8.96
C PHE A 9 -2.67 14.38 -8.70
N THR A 10 -3.69 13.98 -9.47
CA THR A 10 -5.07 14.45 -9.28
C THR A 10 -5.60 14.05 -7.91
N SER A 11 -5.32 12.83 -7.44
CA SER A 11 -5.71 12.34 -6.12
C SER A 11 -5.04 13.15 -5.01
N PHE A 12 -3.76 13.49 -5.16
CA PHE A 12 -3.05 14.40 -4.27
C PHE A 12 -3.74 15.76 -4.17
N VAL A 13 -4.03 16.41 -5.32
CA VAL A 13 -4.63 17.74 -5.35
C VAL A 13 -6.02 17.72 -4.69
N ILE A 14 -6.87 16.76 -5.05
CA ILE A 14 -8.22 16.63 -4.49
C ILE A 14 -8.16 16.33 -2.99
N SER A 15 -7.31 15.40 -2.56
CA SER A 15 -7.22 15.00 -1.16
C SER A 15 -6.67 16.11 -0.28
N PHE A 16 -5.64 16.82 -0.74
CA PHE A 16 -5.14 18.02 -0.06
C PHE A 16 -6.23 19.09 0.04
N TYR A 17 -6.90 19.40 -1.08
CA TYR A 17 -7.92 20.46 -1.11
C TYR A 17 -9.10 20.13 -0.18
N THR A 18 -9.60 18.90 -0.24
CA THR A 18 -10.70 18.45 0.64
C THR A 18 -10.28 18.43 2.11
N CYS A 19 -9.05 18.01 2.43
CA CYS A 19 -8.53 18.07 3.79
C CYS A 19 -8.36 19.52 4.27
N LYS A 20 -7.91 20.42 3.40
CA LYS A 20 -7.81 21.85 3.70
C LYS A 20 -9.17 22.45 4.00
N LEU A 21 -10.21 22.11 3.22
CA LEU A 21 -11.58 22.57 3.47
C LEU A 21 -12.08 22.12 4.85
N ILE A 22 -11.76 20.89 5.27
CA ILE A 22 -12.11 20.40 6.61
C ILE A 22 -11.41 21.23 7.68
N ILE A 23 -10.11 21.49 7.52
CA ILE A 23 -9.34 22.30 8.47
C ILE A 23 -9.90 23.73 8.56
N ASP A 24 -10.18 24.35 7.41
CA ASP A 24 -10.72 25.70 7.34
C ASP A 24 -12.14 25.78 7.95
N ALA A 25 -12.97 24.74 7.78
CA ALA A 25 -14.34 24.69 8.32
C ALA A 25 -14.43 24.32 9.80
N ALA A 26 -13.46 23.57 10.33
CA ALA A 26 -13.49 23.10 11.70
C ALA A 26 -13.25 24.23 12.71
N GLU A 27 -12.54 25.30 12.35
CA GLU A 27 -12.18 26.43 13.24
C GLU A 27 -11.57 25.98 14.58
N HIS A 28 -12.42 25.72 15.59
CA HIS A 28 -12.06 25.33 16.96
C HIS A 28 -12.70 23.99 17.40
N ASP A 29 -13.33 23.25 16.48
CA ASP A 29 -13.95 21.96 16.74
C ASP A 29 -12.91 20.84 16.93
N PRO A 30 -12.99 20.06 18.02
CA PRO A 30 -11.96 19.07 18.36
C PRO A 30 -11.83 17.96 17.32
N ASP A 31 -12.94 17.49 16.80
CA ASP A 31 -12.97 16.41 15.83
C ASP A 31 -13.85 16.73 14.62
N PHE A 32 -13.57 16.02 13.54
CA PHE A 32 -14.29 16.18 12.27
C PHE A 32 -15.80 15.92 12.41
N SER A 33 -16.17 14.95 13.25
CA SER A 33 -17.58 14.62 13.51
C SER A 33 -18.33 15.77 14.18
N ASP A 34 -17.66 16.55 15.04
CA ASP A 34 -18.27 17.70 15.71
C ASP A 34 -18.53 18.83 14.70
N THR A 35 -17.60 19.06 13.79
CA THR A 35 -17.79 19.99 12.66
C THR A 35 -18.98 19.56 11.80
N LEU A 36 -19.11 18.27 11.48
CA LEU A 36 -20.28 17.77 10.75
C LEU A 36 -21.59 18.00 11.52
N GLN A 37 -21.59 17.81 12.83
CA GLN A 37 -22.76 18.07 13.67
C GLN A 37 -23.16 19.55 13.63
N LYS A 38 -22.19 20.46 13.71
CA LYS A 38 -22.40 21.92 13.67
C LYS A 38 -23.10 22.37 12.39
N TYR A 39 -22.68 21.85 11.23
CA TYR A 39 -23.19 22.30 9.93
C TYR A 39 -24.42 21.53 9.42
N TYR A 40 -24.51 20.23 9.70
CA TYR A 40 -25.49 19.33 9.07
C TYR A 40 -26.36 18.57 10.09
N GLY A 41 -26.19 18.82 11.39
CA GLY A 41 -27.00 18.26 12.46
C GLY A 41 -26.62 16.83 12.85
N PRO A 42 -27.46 16.17 13.67
CA PRO A 42 -27.12 14.91 14.35
C PRO A 42 -26.95 13.72 13.39
N VAL A 43 -27.65 13.70 12.25
CA VAL A 43 -27.50 12.61 11.26
C VAL A 43 -26.09 12.62 10.67
N ALA A 44 -25.55 13.80 10.36
CA ALA A 44 -24.22 13.93 9.80
C ALA A 44 -23.12 13.57 10.79
N TYR A 45 -23.32 13.82 12.09
CA TYR A 45 -22.43 13.34 13.14
C TYR A 45 -22.25 11.82 13.09
N TYR A 46 -23.36 11.06 13.03
CA TYR A 46 -23.31 9.59 12.96
C TYR A 46 -22.70 9.09 11.65
N ILE A 47 -22.98 9.75 10.52
CA ILE A 47 -22.34 9.41 9.23
C ILE A 47 -20.83 9.66 9.30
N GLY A 48 -20.42 10.79 9.89
CA GLY A 48 -19.03 11.17 10.11
C GLY A 48 -18.25 10.21 11.00
N LEU A 49 -18.94 9.51 11.90
CA LEU A 49 -18.36 8.45 12.73
C LEU A 49 -18.34 7.09 12.04
N PHE A 50 -19.43 6.73 11.34
CA PHE A 50 -19.61 5.41 10.74
C PHE A 50 -18.74 5.20 9.49
N ALA A 51 -18.66 6.18 8.59
CA ALA A 51 -17.93 6.02 7.32
C ALA A 51 -16.41 5.78 7.54
N PRO A 52 -15.71 6.53 8.41
CA PRO A 52 -14.32 6.23 8.76
C PRO A 52 -14.18 4.89 9.49
N GLY A 53 -15.16 4.54 10.33
CA GLY A 53 -15.20 3.24 11.01
C GLY A 53 -15.20 2.07 10.02
N MET A 54 -16.01 2.14 8.96
CA MET A 54 -16.01 1.13 7.89
C MET A 54 -14.66 1.07 7.15
N LEU A 55 -14.05 2.21 6.86
CA LEU A 55 -12.74 2.28 6.22
C LEU A 55 -11.67 1.60 7.08
N ILE A 56 -11.66 1.87 8.39
CA ILE A 56 -10.72 1.24 9.33
C ILE A 56 -10.91 -0.28 9.37
N VAL A 57 -12.14 -0.78 9.41
CA VAL A 57 -12.42 -2.24 9.36
C VAL A 57 -11.87 -2.85 8.07
N GLY A 58 -12.09 -2.20 6.92
CA GLY A 58 -11.53 -2.64 5.64
C GLY A 58 -10.00 -2.66 5.65
N ALA A 59 -9.37 -1.58 6.13
CA ALA A 59 -7.92 -1.44 6.19
C ALA A 59 -7.29 -2.51 7.11
N VAL A 60 -7.86 -2.74 8.30
CA VAL A 60 -7.39 -3.78 9.23
C VAL A 60 -7.54 -5.17 8.64
N SER A 61 -8.63 -5.43 7.91
CA SER A 61 -8.86 -6.73 7.25
C SER A 61 -7.81 -6.99 6.17
N VAL A 62 -7.55 -6.02 5.29
CA VAL A 62 -6.51 -6.13 4.25
C VAL A 62 -5.13 -6.27 4.90
N TYR A 63 -4.83 -5.49 5.94
CA TYR A 63 -3.57 -5.60 6.65
C TYR A 63 -3.35 -6.99 7.25
N PHE A 64 -4.39 -7.60 7.82
CA PHE A 64 -4.32 -8.97 8.35
C PHE A 64 -4.09 -10.02 7.26
N VAL A 65 -4.73 -9.87 6.10
CA VAL A 65 -4.49 -10.74 4.93
C VAL A 65 -3.04 -10.61 4.45
N ILE A 66 -2.54 -9.38 4.28
CA ILE A 66 -1.15 -9.14 3.85
C ILE A 66 -0.15 -9.71 4.86
N MET A 67 -0.38 -9.48 6.17
CA MET A 67 0.49 -10.05 7.21
C MET A 67 0.54 -11.58 7.11
N THR A 68 -0.58 -12.24 6.83
CA THR A 68 -0.64 -13.69 6.66
C THR A 68 0.11 -14.14 5.41
N GLN A 69 -0.13 -13.47 4.27
CA GLN A 69 0.50 -13.78 2.98
C GLN A 69 2.03 -13.56 3.02
N VAL A 70 2.51 -12.59 3.80
CA VAL A 70 3.95 -12.33 3.95
C VAL A 70 4.58 -13.27 4.99
N SER A 71 3.89 -13.55 6.09
CA SER A 71 4.47 -14.38 7.16
C SER A 71 4.54 -15.86 6.81
N TYR A 72 3.60 -16.36 5.99
CA TYR A 72 3.56 -17.79 5.65
C TYR A 72 4.83 -18.26 4.92
N PRO A 73 5.28 -17.61 3.83
CA PRO A 73 6.55 -17.98 3.18
C PRO A 73 7.76 -17.78 4.10
N ILE A 74 7.75 -16.77 4.97
CA ILE A 74 8.82 -16.58 5.97
C ILE A 74 8.89 -17.77 6.93
N PHE A 75 7.75 -18.27 7.42
CA PHE A 75 7.71 -19.45 8.30
C PHE A 75 8.14 -20.72 7.57
N LEU A 76 7.78 -20.88 6.30
CA LEU A 76 8.27 -21.99 5.47
C LEU A 76 9.78 -21.92 5.25
N ALA A 77 10.33 -20.74 4.96
CA ALA A 77 11.77 -20.55 4.79
C ALA A 77 12.54 -20.89 6.08
N ILE A 78 12.06 -20.40 7.23
CA ILE A 78 12.65 -20.75 8.55
C ILE A 78 12.56 -22.27 8.79
N ALA A 79 11.43 -22.90 8.48
CA ALA A 79 11.27 -24.34 8.64
C ALA A 79 12.23 -25.12 7.73
N SER A 80 12.39 -24.71 6.46
CA SER A 80 13.35 -25.30 5.51
C SER A 80 14.77 -25.21 6.07
N TRP A 81 15.20 -24.02 6.52
CA TRP A 81 16.53 -23.83 7.11
C TRP A 81 16.78 -24.67 8.37
N CYS A 82 15.76 -24.91 9.19
CA CYS A 82 15.90 -25.74 10.39
C CYS A 82 15.84 -27.24 10.13
N SER A 83 15.11 -27.69 9.11
CA SER A 83 14.86 -29.12 8.85
C SER A 83 15.66 -29.70 7.68
N GLY A 84 16.22 -28.84 6.82
CA GLY A 84 16.94 -29.25 5.61
C GLY A 84 16.06 -29.86 4.53
N THR A 85 14.74 -29.75 4.65
CA THR A 85 13.77 -30.23 3.66
C THR A 85 13.11 -29.05 2.95
N ASP A 86 13.08 -29.11 1.63
CA ASP A 86 12.40 -28.12 0.81
C ASP A 86 10.89 -28.28 0.92
N TYR A 87 10.23 -27.23 1.42
CA TYR A 87 8.77 -27.17 1.46
C TYR A 87 8.28 -26.45 0.22
N VAL A 88 7.36 -27.09 -0.51
CA VAL A 88 6.67 -26.44 -1.64
C VAL A 88 5.66 -25.45 -1.07
N GLU A 89 5.80 -24.19 -1.47
CA GLU A 89 4.85 -23.15 -1.12
C GLU A 89 3.50 -23.39 -1.81
N ASP A 90 2.43 -23.36 -1.04
CA ASP A 90 1.07 -23.33 -1.56
C ASP A 90 0.27 -22.30 -0.77
N MET A 91 -0.13 -21.23 -1.46
CA MET A 91 -0.92 -20.13 -0.91
C MET A 91 -2.41 -20.47 -0.77
N THR A 92 -2.87 -21.65 -1.20
CA THR A 92 -4.27 -22.05 -1.04
C THR A 92 -4.60 -22.32 0.44
N PRO A 93 -5.62 -21.66 0.99
CA PRO A 93 -6.05 -21.93 2.36
C PRO A 93 -6.59 -23.35 2.47
N SER A 94 -5.89 -24.23 3.19
CA SER A 94 -6.30 -25.62 3.38
C SER A 94 -6.13 -26.05 4.83
N PRO A 95 -7.17 -26.61 5.47
CA PRO A 95 -7.06 -27.12 6.83
C PRO A 95 -6.29 -28.45 6.88
N LYS A 96 -6.00 -29.09 5.74
CA LYS A 96 -5.40 -30.43 5.71
C LYS A 96 -3.87 -30.43 5.78
N LYS A 97 -3.23 -29.30 5.49
CA LYS A 97 -1.78 -29.12 5.49
C LYS A 97 -1.43 -27.77 6.10
N PHE A 98 -0.19 -27.62 6.55
CA PHE A 98 0.31 -26.29 6.92
C PHE A 98 0.14 -25.35 5.73
N SER A 99 -0.57 -24.25 5.95
CA SER A 99 -1.03 -23.34 4.91
C SER A 99 -1.28 -21.95 5.51
N PRO A 100 -1.56 -20.91 4.69
CA PRO A 100 -1.91 -19.58 5.19
C PRO A 100 -3.06 -19.58 6.21
N PHE A 101 -3.94 -20.59 6.20
CA PHE A 101 -5.02 -20.73 7.19
C PHE A 101 -4.49 -20.86 8.62
N TYR A 102 -3.50 -21.72 8.85
CA TYR A 102 -2.91 -21.89 10.19
C TYR A 102 -2.07 -20.69 10.59
N THR A 103 -1.34 -20.09 9.63
CA THR A 103 -0.62 -18.84 9.83
C THR A 103 -1.56 -17.72 10.29
N ALA A 104 -2.73 -17.59 9.67
CA ALA A 104 -3.74 -16.60 10.06
C ALA A 104 -4.21 -16.81 11.51
N ILE A 105 -4.49 -18.05 11.92
CA ILE A 105 -4.90 -18.35 13.31
C ILE A 105 -3.83 -17.93 14.30
N VAL A 106 -2.56 -18.30 14.05
CA VAL A 106 -1.43 -17.94 14.93
C VAL A 106 -1.27 -16.42 14.99
N LEU A 107 -1.26 -15.74 13.84
CA LEU A 107 -1.14 -14.30 13.78
C LEU A 107 -2.31 -13.59 14.46
N PHE A 108 -3.53 -14.12 14.37
CA PHE A 108 -4.69 -13.56 15.06
C PHE A 108 -4.45 -13.49 16.58
N PHE A 109 -3.98 -14.59 17.19
CA PHE A 109 -3.68 -14.59 18.63
C PHE A 109 -2.52 -13.65 18.98
N VAL A 110 -1.47 -13.60 18.16
CA VAL A 110 -0.33 -12.69 18.37
C VAL A 110 -0.79 -11.23 18.29
N CYS A 111 -1.50 -10.86 17.21
CA CYS A 111 -2.03 -9.52 17.03
C CYS A 111 -3.00 -9.15 18.15
N PHE A 112 -3.90 -10.06 18.56
CA PHE A 112 -4.82 -9.84 19.67
C PHE A 112 -4.08 -9.57 20.99
N MET A 113 -3.02 -10.31 21.30
CA MET A 113 -2.21 -10.09 22.48
C MET A 113 -1.53 -8.71 22.45
N ILE A 114 -0.93 -8.34 21.31
CA ILE A 114 -0.25 -7.05 21.14
C ILE A 114 -1.26 -5.89 21.23
N THR A 115 -2.41 -5.99 20.55
CA THR A 115 -3.43 -4.92 20.56
C THR A 115 -4.16 -4.80 21.90
N SER A 116 -4.17 -5.86 22.71
CA SER A 116 -4.70 -5.83 24.08
C SER A 116 -3.78 -5.11 25.07
N MET A 117 -2.52 -4.81 24.69
CA MET A 117 -1.62 -4.02 25.53
C MET A 117 -2.13 -2.58 25.60
N LYS A 118 -2.36 -2.06 26.81
CA LYS A 118 -2.89 -0.70 27.03
C LYS A 118 -1.85 0.42 26.91
N ASP A 119 -0.58 0.10 26.62
CA ASP A 119 0.50 1.08 26.61
C ASP A 119 0.72 1.69 25.21
N LEU A 120 0.20 2.91 25.01
CA LEU A 120 0.38 3.69 23.78
C LEU A 120 1.86 3.93 23.41
N LYS A 121 2.79 3.90 24.38
CA LYS A 121 4.22 4.14 24.12
C LYS A 121 4.84 3.01 23.28
N ILE A 122 4.39 1.78 23.49
CA ILE A 122 4.85 0.62 22.71
C ILE A 122 4.43 0.80 21.24
N PHE A 123 3.19 1.22 20.99
CA PHE A 123 2.70 1.47 19.62
C PHE A 123 3.47 2.61 18.93
N MET A 124 3.74 3.72 19.63
CA MET A 124 4.53 4.81 19.05
C MET A 124 5.96 4.37 18.68
N LYS A 125 6.58 3.51 19.51
CA LYS A 125 7.92 2.98 19.25
C LYS A 125 7.95 1.98 18.09
N ILE A 126 6.94 1.11 17.98
CA ILE A 126 6.82 0.18 16.86
C ILE A 126 6.54 0.95 15.57
N GLY A 127 5.70 1.99 15.62
CA GLY A 127 5.38 2.84 14.47
C GLY A 127 6.61 3.53 13.87
N SER A 128 7.54 4.03 14.71
CA SER A 128 8.78 4.64 14.21
C SER A 128 9.72 3.64 13.55
N PHE A 129 9.79 2.40 14.04
CA PHE A 129 10.53 1.32 13.38
C PHE A 129 9.91 0.96 12.03
N GLY A 130 8.58 0.94 11.93
CA GLY A 130 7.88 0.70 10.67
C GLY A 130 8.25 1.70 9.57
N SER A 131 8.42 2.99 9.92
CA SER A 131 8.87 4.02 8.97
C SER A 131 10.25 3.70 8.36
N PHE A 132 11.18 3.19 9.17
CA PHE A 132 12.50 2.77 8.67
C PHE A 132 12.40 1.61 7.67
N ILE A 133 11.55 0.62 7.95
CA ILE A 133 11.32 -0.50 7.03
C ILE A 133 10.69 -0.03 5.72
N ILE A 134 9.75 0.92 5.75
CA ILE A 134 9.16 1.52 4.54
C ILE A 134 10.23 2.20 3.69
N MET A 135 11.15 2.96 4.32
CA MET A 135 12.27 3.57 3.60
C MET A 135 13.19 2.53 2.95
N ALA A 136 13.47 1.42 3.63
CA ALA A 136 14.27 0.32 3.07
C ALA A 136 13.59 -0.34 1.86
N ILE A 137 12.28 -0.61 1.95
CA ILE A 137 11.49 -1.16 0.84
C ILE A 137 11.46 -0.18 -0.33
N MET A 138 11.29 1.12 -0.06
CA MET A 138 11.33 2.16 -1.10
C MET A 138 12.69 2.18 -1.82
N ALA A 139 13.80 2.14 -1.07
CA ALA A 139 15.14 2.08 -1.65
C ALA A 139 15.33 0.82 -2.51
N PHE A 140 14.86 -0.34 -2.02
CA PHE A 140 14.88 -1.59 -2.77
C PHE A 140 14.14 -1.48 -4.11
N ILE A 141 12.91 -0.97 -4.10
CA ILE A 141 12.09 -0.79 -5.32
C ILE A 141 12.78 0.14 -6.31
N VAL A 142 13.38 1.23 -5.84
CA VAL A 142 14.11 2.18 -6.69
C VAL A 142 15.34 1.52 -7.32
N VAL A 143 16.12 0.76 -6.55
CA VAL A 143 17.29 0.04 -7.08
C VAL A 143 16.88 -0.98 -8.14
N VAL A 144 15.81 -1.72 -7.91
CA VAL A 144 15.26 -2.67 -8.88
C VAL A 144 14.77 -1.95 -10.15
N GLY A 145 14.09 -0.82 -10.00
CA GLY A 145 13.66 0.02 -11.12
C GLY A 145 14.83 0.52 -11.96
N ILE A 146 15.88 1.04 -11.33
CA ILE A 146 17.10 1.49 -12.02
C ILE A 146 17.79 0.34 -12.74
N TYR A 147 17.95 -0.81 -12.07
CA TYR A 147 18.54 -2.00 -12.68
C TYR A 147 17.77 -2.44 -13.92
N SER A 148 16.44 -2.39 -13.86
CA SER A 148 15.57 -2.73 -14.97
C SER A 148 15.72 -1.75 -16.14
N LEU A 149 15.81 -0.45 -15.88
CA LEU A 149 16.04 0.58 -16.90
C LEU A 149 17.37 0.43 -17.64
N THR A 150 18.40 -0.13 -16.99
CA THR A 150 19.73 -0.30 -17.62
C THR A 150 19.90 -1.61 -18.38
N ASN A 151 19.08 -2.64 -18.07
CA ASN A 151 19.27 -3.99 -18.60
C ASN A 151 18.09 -4.49 -19.46
N THR A 152 17.00 -3.73 -19.59
CA THR A 152 15.80 -4.15 -20.32
C THR A 152 15.44 -3.13 -21.40
N SER A 153 15.09 -3.62 -22.59
CA SER A 153 14.62 -2.80 -23.70
C SER A 153 13.13 -2.54 -23.58
N TYR A 154 12.73 -1.27 -23.65
CA TYR A 154 11.33 -0.86 -23.48
C TYR A 154 10.71 -0.32 -24.76
N THR A 155 9.58 -0.91 -25.14
CA THR A 155 8.66 -0.38 -26.14
C THR A 155 7.44 0.24 -25.44
N THR A 156 6.85 1.27 -26.04
CA THR A 156 5.68 1.95 -25.43
C THR A 156 4.46 1.77 -26.31
N GLU A 157 3.35 1.45 -25.67
CA GLU A 157 2.03 1.40 -26.30
C GLU A 157 1.13 2.47 -25.68
N TRP A 158 0.42 3.20 -26.53
CA TRP A 158 -0.44 4.29 -26.09
C TRP A 158 -1.67 3.78 -25.32
N PHE A 159 -2.37 2.78 -25.88
CA PHE A 159 -3.57 2.18 -25.30
C PHE A 159 -3.52 0.67 -25.48
N GLY A 160 -3.82 -0.07 -24.42
CA GLY A 160 -3.93 -1.52 -24.47
C GLY A 160 -3.49 -2.21 -23.19
N THR A 161 -3.66 -3.53 -23.18
CA THR A 161 -2.98 -4.43 -22.24
C THR A 161 -1.61 -4.76 -22.82
N PRO A 162 -0.49 -4.54 -22.10
CA PRO A 162 0.82 -4.92 -22.58
C PRO A 162 0.83 -6.40 -22.96
N HIS A 163 1.32 -6.72 -24.16
CA HIS A 163 1.59 -8.10 -24.56
C HIS A 163 3.10 -8.31 -24.52
N ASN A 164 3.60 -8.78 -23.38
CA ASN A 164 5.02 -9.07 -23.23
C ASN A 164 5.30 -10.50 -23.66
N ASP A 165 6.22 -10.67 -24.61
CA ASP A 165 6.86 -11.97 -24.81
C ASP A 165 7.95 -12.13 -23.75
N TRP A 166 7.63 -12.88 -22.70
CA TRP A 166 8.51 -13.16 -21.56
C TRP A 166 9.75 -13.98 -21.92
N THR A 167 9.88 -14.44 -23.15
CA THR A 167 11.08 -15.15 -23.65
C THR A 167 12.06 -14.23 -24.38
N SER A 168 11.65 -13.00 -24.71
CA SER A 168 12.50 -11.98 -25.33
C SER A 168 13.06 -11.02 -24.28
N ASP A 169 14.02 -10.16 -24.64
CA ASP A 169 14.51 -9.08 -23.75
C ASP A 169 13.65 -7.79 -23.85
N ASP A 170 12.67 -7.77 -24.75
CA ASP A 170 11.82 -6.62 -25.00
C ASP A 170 10.60 -6.61 -24.07
N ARG A 171 10.31 -5.46 -23.47
CA ARG A 171 9.15 -5.25 -22.59
C ARG A 171 8.31 -4.09 -23.09
N THR A 172 6.99 -4.25 -23.03
CA THR A 172 6.03 -3.25 -23.44
C THR A 172 5.42 -2.56 -22.23
N ILE A 173 5.43 -1.22 -22.25
CA ILE A 173 4.80 -0.38 -21.24
C ILE A 173 3.54 0.26 -21.83
N ALA A 174 2.39 -0.04 -21.22
CA ALA A 174 1.15 0.66 -21.53
C ALA A 174 1.12 2.03 -20.84
N LEU A 175 0.93 3.09 -21.62
CA LEU A 175 0.87 4.46 -21.10
C LEU A 175 -0.51 4.74 -20.48
N PHE A 176 -1.59 4.32 -21.14
CA PHE A 176 -2.98 4.48 -20.71
C PHE A 176 -3.73 3.14 -20.66
N SER A 177 -4.62 3.01 -19.68
CA SER A 177 -5.52 1.85 -19.52
C SER A 177 -6.91 2.32 -19.12
N ILE A 178 -7.94 1.61 -19.59
CA ILE A 178 -9.34 1.89 -19.23
C ILE A 178 -9.65 1.39 -17.81
N ASN A 179 -8.89 0.41 -17.31
CA ASN A 179 -9.06 -0.14 -15.97
C ASN A 179 -8.35 0.70 -14.89
N PHE A 180 -8.74 1.97 -14.78
CA PHE A 180 -8.11 2.91 -13.84
C PHE A 180 -8.77 2.93 -12.46
N ALA A 181 -9.99 2.39 -12.34
CA ALA A 181 -10.79 2.42 -11.12
C ALA A 181 -10.09 1.80 -9.89
N PRO A 182 -9.36 0.65 -10.02
CA PRO A 182 -8.64 0.08 -8.88
C PRO A 182 -7.58 1.04 -8.32
N ILE A 183 -6.78 1.67 -9.19
CA ILE A 183 -5.73 2.62 -8.79
C ILE A 183 -6.37 3.84 -8.10
N ALA A 184 -7.45 4.39 -8.66
CA ALA A 184 -8.16 5.51 -8.05
C ALA A 184 -8.71 5.15 -6.65
N GLY A 185 -9.27 3.96 -6.48
CA GLY A 185 -9.77 3.47 -5.20
C GLY A 185 -8.66 3.30 -4.15
N VAL A 186 -7.53 2.68 -4.53
CA VAL A 186 -6.38 2.49 -3.62
C VAL A 186 -5.79 3.85 -3.21
N LEU A 187 -5.67 4.80 -4.12
CA LEU A 187 -5.16 6.14 -3.80
C LEU A 187 -6.12 6.93 -2.89
N CYS A 188 -7.44 6.71 -2.99
CA CYS A 188 -8.40 7.29 -2.06
C CYS A 188 -8.12 6.84 -0.62
N ALA A 189 -7.84 5.55 -0.41
CA ALA A 189 -7.43 5.04 0.90
C ALA A 189 -6.01 5.50 1.29
N GLY A 190 -5.08 5.58 0.34
CA GLY A 190 -3.68 5.99 0.59
C GLY A 190 -3.54 7.45 1.04
N TYR A 191 -4.42 8.34 0.57
CA TYR A 191 -4.46 9.75 0.99
C TYR A 191 -5.44 10.04 2.13
N PHE A 192 -5.93 9.01 2.82
CA PHE A 192 -6.92 9.18 3.87
C PHE A 192 -6.30 9.62 5.20
N ILE A 193 -6.29 10.93 5.46
CA ILE A 193 -5.97 11.49 6.78
C ILE A 193 -7.02 12.50 7.29
N HIS A 194 -8.07 12.75 6.51
CA HIS A 194 -9.06 13.82 6.71
C HIS A 194 -9.65 13.84 8.12
N THR A 195 -9.99 12.68 8.66
CA THR A 195 -10.64 12.55 9.97
C THR A 195 -9.67 12.73 11.13
N CYS A 196 -8.39 12.49 10.90
CA CYS A 196 -7.32 12.60 11.89
C CYS A 196 -6.52 13.89 11.75
N ALA A 197 -6.75 14.67 10.69
CA ALA A 197 -5.99 15.89 10.42
C ALA A 197 -6.13 16.92 11.55
N LEU A 198 -7.35 17.13 12.06
CA LEU A 198 -7.63 18.11 13.12
C LEU A 198 -6.84 17.86 14.43
N PRO A 199 -6.89 16.66 15.05
CA PRO A 199 -6.10 16.41 16.26
C PRO A 199 -4.59 16.50 16.00
N ILE A 200 -4.11 16.12 14.80
CA ILE A 200 -2.69 16.23 14.44
C ILE A 200 -2.26 17.70 14.40
N ILE A 201 -2.96 18.56 13.66
CA ILE A 201 -2.56 19.97 13.51
C ILE A 201 -2.71 20.78 14.80
N ARG A 202 -3.58 20.36 15.71
CA ARG A 202 -3.73 20.96 17.06
C ARG A 202 -2.52 20.72 17.94
N SER A 203 -1.86 19.58 17.76
CA SER A 203 -0.63 19.22 18.48
C SER A 203 0.63 19.85 17.88
N ALA A 204 0.52 20.60 16.78
CA ALA A 204 1.65 21.20 16.09
C ALA A 204 2.30 22.32 16.93
N ALA A 205 3.63 22.35 16.94
CA ALA A 205 4.39 23.38 17.65
C ALA A 205 4.22 24.79 17.04
N GLU A 206 3.94 24.87 15.74
CA GLU A 206 3.80 26.12 14.97
C GLU A 206 2.48 26.11 14.18
N PRO A 207 1.34 26.44 14.84
CA PRO A 207 0.01 26.32 14.24
C PRO A 207 -0.21 27.20 13.01
N GLU A 208 0.48 28.35 12.93
CA GLU A 208 0.39 29.29 11.82
C GLU A 208 0.91 28.72 10.48
N LYS A 209 1.69 27.64 10.56
CA LYS A 209 2.23 26.92 9.38
C LYS A 209 1.47 25.64 9.07
N ASN A 210 0.35 25.36 9.75
CA ASN A 210 -0.38 24.09 9.62
C ASN A 210 -0.77 23.77 8.18
N ILE A 211 -1.39 24.71 7.46
CA ILE A 211 -1.81 24.48 6.06
C ILE A 211 -0.61 24.15 5.16
N ARG A 212 0.50 24.88 5.32
CA ARG A 212 1.75 24.61 4.59
C ARG A 212 2.29 23.23 4.93
N ASN A 213 2.33 22.86 6.20
CA ASN A 213 2.85 21.57 6.66
C ASN A 213 1.99 20.40 6.15
N VAL A 214 0.66 20.56 6.16
CA VAL A 214 -0.27 19.59 5.57
C VAL A 214 -0.04 19.46 4.08
N PHE A 215 0.08 20.57 3.34
CA PHE A 215 0.42 20.53 1.91
C PHE A 215 1.72 19.78 1.64
N LEU A 216 2.79 20.11 2.37
CA LEU A 216 4.08 19.43 2.23
C LEU A 216 3.98 17.93 2.54
N GLY A 217 3.20 17.55 3.56
CA GLY A 217 2.93 16.14 3.86
C GLY A 217 2.28 15.41 2.67
N TYR A 218 1.17 15.93 2.16
CA TYR A 218 0.49 15.37 0.99
C TYR A 218 1.39 15.31 -0.25
N PHE A 219 2.19 16.36 -0.47
CA PHE A 219 3.10 16.44 -1.61
C PHE A 219 4.25 15.43 -1.53
N LEU A 220 4.83 15.24 -0.34
CA LEU A 220 5.85 14.21 -0.12
C LEU A 220 5.28 12.80 -0.32
N VAL A 221 4.04 12.55 0.14
CA VAL A 221 3.34 11.28 -0.14
C VAL A 221 3.16 11.08 -1.64
N PHE A 222 2.75 12.11 -2.39
CA PHE A 222 2.69 12.06 -3.85
C PHE A 222 4.03 11.69 -4.49
N ILE A 223 5.12 12.36 -4.11
CA ILE A 223 6.45 12.01 -4.64
C ILE A 223 6.76 10.55 -4.34
N SER A 224 6.52 10.09 -3.10
CA SER A 224 6.80 8.71 -2.71
C SER A 224 5.99 7.70 -3.54
N TYR A 225 4.70 7.94 -3.77
CA TYR A 225 3.83 7.08 -4.56
C TYR A 225 4.19 7.12 -6.05
N ALA A 226 4.54 8.29 -6.58
CA ALA A 226 4.96 8.44 -7.97
C ALA A 226 6.28 7.69 -8.22
N VAL A 227 7.26 7.84 -7.34
CA VAL A 227 8.57 7.16 -7.45
C VAL A 227 8.41 5.66 -7.28
N VAL A 228 7.80 5.19 -6.19
CA VAL A 228 7.62 3.76 -5.93
C VAL A 228 6.73 3.10 -6.96
N GLY A 229 5.63 3.75 -7.36
CA GLY A 229 4.71 3.22 -8.36
C GLY A 229 5.34 3.11 -9.75
N SER A 230 6.09 4.12 -10.19
CA SER A 230 6.76 4.08 -11.50
C SER A 230 7.96 3.14 -11.51
N MET A 231 8.87 3.25 -10.54
CA MET A 231 10.05 2.40 -10.45
C MET A 231 9.70 0.95 -10.14
N GLY A 232 8.67 0.70 -9.34
CA GLY A 232 8.15 -0.65 -9.10
C GLY A 232 7.57 -1.26 -10.37
N TYR A 233 6.72 -0.51 -11.09
CA TYR A 233 6.14 -0.99 -12.35
C TYR A 233 7.23 -1.35 -13.37
N ILE A 234 8.20 -0.46 -13.60
CA ILE A 234 9.32 -0.71 -14.53
C ILE A 234 10.25 -1.82 -14.00
N GLY A 235 10.52 -1.81 -12.70
CA GLY A 235 11.42 -2.74 -12.05
C GLY A 235 10.98 -4.18 -12.17
N PHE A 236 9.71 -4.45 -11.88
CA PHE A 236 9.20 -5.82 -11.80
C PHE A 236 8.76 -6.41 -13.14
N ILE A 237 8.56 -5.60 -14.18
CA ILE A 237 8.38 -6.12 -15.56
C ILE A 237 9.71 -6.40 -16.27
N GLY A 238 10.85 -6.06 -15.65
CA GLY A 238 12.18 -6.23 -16.23
C GLY A 238 12.60 -7.69 -16.40
N ILE A 239 13.67 -7.91 -17.17
CA ILE A 239 14.22 -9.26 -17.45
C ILE A 239 14.56 -10.07 -16.19
N LYS A 240 14.94 -9.39 -15.10
CA LYS A 240 15.32 -10.06 -13.83
C LYS A 240 14.21 -10.94 -13.25
N PHE A 241 12.96 -10.63 -13.55
CA PHE A 241 11.80 -11.34 -13.03
C PHE A 241 11.05 -12.14 -14.10
N GLU A 242 11.67 -12.37 -15.27
CA GLU A 242 11.03 -13.11 -16.36
C GLU A 242 10.63 -14.54 -15.96
N HIS A 243 11.44 -15.20 -15.11
CA HIS A 243 11.21 -16.56 -14.64
C HIS A 243 9.85 -16.74 -13.95
N TYR A 244 9.37 -15.69 -13.28
CA TYR A 244 8.05 -15.66 -12.64
C TYR A 244 6.92 -15.75 -13.67
N PHE A 245 7.11 -15.17 -14.86
CA PHE A 245 6.07 -15.06 -15.89
C PHE A 245 6.15 -16.15 -16.95
N VAL A 246 7.34 -16.70 -17.24
CA VAL A 246 7.55 -17.71 -18.29
C VAL A 246 6.73 -19.00 -18.05
N ASN A 247 6.57 -19.41 -16.80
CA ASN A 247 5.81 -20.61 -16.43
C ASN A 247 4.36 -20.33 -15.99
N SER A 248 3.97 -19.06 -15.99
CA SER A 248 2.63 -18.63 -15.61
C SER A 248 1.68 -18.71 -16.80
N PRO A 249 0.36 -18.91 -16.60
CA PRO A 249 -0.60 -18.96 -17.69
C PRO A 249 -0.49 -17.70 -18.58
N PRO A 250 -0.77 -17.80 -19.90
CA PRO A 250 -0.44 -16.79 -20.93
C PRO A 250 -1.11 -15.40 -20.79
N GLN A 251 -1.72 -15.11 -19.65
CA GLN A 251 -2.35 -13.84 -19.29
C GLN A 251 -1.79 -13.20 -18.01
N ALA A 252 -0.82 -13.84 -17.34
CA ALA A 252 -0.18 -13.28 -16.16
C ALA A 252 0.80 -12.17 -16.58
N ASN A 253 0.29 -10.99 -16.91
CA ASN A 253 1.10 -9.79 -17.15
C ASN A 253 1.18 -8.87 -15.92
N GLU A 254 0.73 -9.39 -14.78
CA GLU A 254 0.65 -8.68 -13.51
C GLU A 254 1.24 -9.57 -12.42
N ILE A 255 1.93 -8.93 -11.47
CA ILE A 255 2.41 -9.60 -10.27
C ILE A 255 1.21 -9.84 -9.38
N ASP A 256 1.10 -11.02 -8.77
CA ASP A 256 0.12 -11.27 -7.73
C ASP A 256 0.31 -10.31 -6.54
N GLN A 257 -0.66 -10.25 -5.63
CA GLN A 257 -0.73 -9.24 -4.56
C GLN A 257 0.54 -9.07 -3.70
N ASN A 258 1.47 -10.03 -3.68
CA ASN A 258 2.71 -9.98 -2.92
C ASN A 258 3.94 -10.14 -3.83
N CYS A 259 4.74 -9.07 -3.97
CA CYS A 259 5.97 -9.11 -4.75
C CYS A 259 7.07 -10.00 -4.15
N LEU A 260 6.93 -10.44 -2.89
CA LEU A 260 7.83 -11.43 -2.32
C LEU A 260 7.68 -12.81 -2.97
N ASN A 261 6.53 -13.10 -3.58
CA ASN A 261 6.31 -14.34 -4.33
C ASN A 261 7.16 -14.42 -5.61
N MET A 262 7.82 -13.32 -6.00
CA MET A 262 8.66 -13.26 -7.20
C MET A 262 10.08 -13.78 -6.99
N PHE A 263 10.50 -13.99 -5.73
CA PHE A 263 11.84 -14.50 -5.42
C PHE A 263 11.80 -16.02 -5.33
N GLU A 264 12.69 -16.68 -6.07
CA GLU A 264 12.90 -18.11 -5.89
C GLU A 264 13.52 -18.36 -4.50
N TYR A 265 12.92 -19.26 -3.74
CA TYR A 265 13.50 -19.78 -2.51
C TYR A 265 14.53 -20.85 -2.92
N GLN A 266 15.81 -20.53 -2.76
CA GLN A 266 16.91 -21.48 -2.84
C GLN A 266 17.24 -22.06 -1.47
#